data_AF-A0AAW6I5A5-F1
#
_entry.id   AF-A0AAW6I5A5-F1
#
_cell.length_a   1.000
_cell.length_b   1.000
_cell.length_c   1.000
_cell.angle_alpha   90.00
_cell.angle_beta   90.00
_cell.angle_gamma   90.00
#
_symmetry.space_group_name_H-M   'P 1'
#
loop_
_entity.id
_entity.type
_entity.pdbx_description
1 polymer ?
#
loop_
_entity_poly.entity_id
_entity_poly.type
_entity_poly.pdbx_seq_one_letter_code
_entity_poly.pdbx_strand_id
1 'polypeptide(L)'
;MEVLKLLFIYLLIPQFSWFTPSISKQMDLAESFFIEKRAIMTKKEALSKEIDYYEDPQITYRNHVSSLTGKDLIHICNQIIKWNNDEDRLSFLGIRSTIKVDDIKKYAIEHPEDIVANKFEFRGIFTCYGQKKYTEQKATIIFILKLDRYIDLPRALWE
;
A
#
# COMPACT_ATOMS: atom_id res chain seq x y z
N MET A 1 11.32 5.32 55.30
CA MET A 1 12.07 5.54 54.05
C MET A 1 11.73 4.48 52.99
N GLU A 2 10.44 4.18 52.80
CA GLU A 2 9.97 3.17 51.82
C GLU A 2 8.84 3.67 50.92
N VAL A 3 8.06 4.67 51.36
CA VAL A 3 6.97 5.25 50.56
C VAL A 3 7.49 6.03 49.34
N LEU A 4 8.73 6.53 49.39
CA LEU A 4 9.33 7.29 48.29
C LEU A 4 9.82 6.41 47.12
N LYS A 5 9.97 5.09 47.33
CA LYS A 5 10.45 4.17 46.27
C LYS A 5 9.35 3.71 45.32
N LEU A 6 8.09 3.75 45.75
CA LEU A 6 6.94 3.33 44.92
C LEU A 6 6.47 4.43 43.94
N LEU A 7 6.77 5.69 44.21
CA LEU A 7 6.38 6.81 43.34
C LEU A 7 7.28 6.96 42.10
N PHE A 8 8.49 6.41 42.13
CA PHE A 8 9.42 6.49 41.00
C PHE A 8 9.22 5.42 39.92
N ILE A 9 8.49 4.34 40.21
CA ILE A 9 8.29 3.24 39.26
C ILE A 9 7.18 3.55 38.24
N TYR A 10 6.25 4.48 38.56
CA TYR A 10 5.17 4.86 37.64
C TYR A 10 5.54 5.96 36.62
N LEU A 11 6.74 6.55 36.72
CA LEU A 11 7.18 7.64 35.83
C LEU A 11 8.05 7.19 34.65
N LEU A 12 8.31 5.88 34.54
CA LEU A 12 9.00 5.26 33.41
C LEU A 12 8.06 4.33 32.65
N ILE A 13 6.89 4.85 32.25
CA ILE A 13 6.24 4.31 31.05
C ILE A 13 7.09 4.88 29.91
N PRO A 14 7.93 4.08 29.21
CA PRO A 14 8.50 4.56 27.97
C PRO A 14 7.30 4.93 27.12
N GLN A 15 7.11 6.23 26.87
CA GLN A 15 6.23 6.67 25.81
C GLN A 15 6.88 6.11 24.57
N PHE A 16 6.46 4.90 24.16
CA PHE A 16 6.69 4.37 22.84
C PHE A 16 6.01 5.37 21.92
N SER A 17 6.72 6.45 21.59
CA SER A 17 6.42 7.28 20.45
C SER A 17 6.63 6.36 19.27
N TRP A 18 5.60 5.59 18.92
CA TRP A 18 5.56 4.80 17.70
C TRP A 18 5.74 5.80 16.57
N PHE A 19 6.99 5.93 16.14
CA PHE A 19 7.45 6.91 15.17
C PHE A 19 6.73 6.58 13.86
N THR A 20 5.71 7.36 13.52
CA THR A 20 5.12 7.29 12.20
C THR A 20 6.20 7.77 11.23
N PRO A 21 6.56 6.98 10.20
CA PRO A 21 7.53 7.42 9.21
C PRO A 21 7.08 8.76 8.61
N SER A 22 8.00 9.61 8.17
CA SER A 22 7.62 10.82 7.42
C SER A 22 6.85 10.44 6.14
N ILE A 23 5.99 11.32 5.63
CA ILE A 23 5.24 11.07 4.39
C ILE A 23 6.17 10.68 3.24
N SER A 24 7.35 11.29 3.13
CA SER A 24 8.37 10.93 2.14
C SER A 24 8.77 9.45 2.26
N LYS A 25 9.10 9.00 3.48
CA LYS A 25 9.50 7.61 3.73
C LYS A 25 8.36 6.62 3.46
N GLN A 26 7.12 7.00 3.79
CA GLN A 26 5.95 6.20 3.44
C GLN A 26 5.73 6.10 1.93
N MET A 27 5.97 7.20 1.21
CA MET A 27 5.90 7.22 -0.25
C MET A 27 6.96 6.31 -0.86
N ASP A 28 8.19 6.29 -0.32
CA ASP A 28 9.25 5.39 -0.80
C ASP A 28 8.90 3.90 -0.57
N LEU A 29 8.27 3.59 0.57
CA LEU A 29 7.75 2.25 0.85
C LEU A 29 6.61 1.86 -0.09
N ALA A 30 5.66 2.76 -0.33
CA ALA A 30 4.56 2.54 -1.25
C ALA A 30 5.03 2.40 -2.72
N GLU A 31 6.06 3.15 -3.11
CA GLU A 31 6.72 3.03 -4.43
C GLU A 31 7.39 1.66 -4.58
N SER A 32 8.11 1.21 -3.56
CA SER A 32 8.74 -0.11 -3.54
C SER A 32 7.69 -1.23 -3.69
N PHE A 33 6.59 -1.13 -2.95
CA PHE A 33 5.46 -2.04 -3.06
C PHE A 33 4.82 -2.01 -4.46
N PHE A 34 4.65 -0.81 -5.05
CA PHE A 34 4.15 -0.65 -6.42
C PHE A 34 5.05 -1.36 -7.44
N ILE A 35 6.36 -1.16 -7.35
CA ILE A 35 7.35 -1.80 -8.22
C ILE A 35 7.26 -3.32 -8.09
N GLU A 36 7.27 -3.85 -6.87
CA GLU A 36 7.18 -5.29 -6.61
C GLU A 36 5.90 -5.90 -7.19
N LYS A 37 4.76 -5.22 -7.05
CA LYS A 37 3.46 -5.71 -7.55
C LYS A 37 3.30 -5.65 -9.06
N ARG A 38 4.00 -4.74 -9.74
CA ARG A 38 3.85 -4.52 -11.19
C ARG A 38 4.99 -5.12 -12.02
N ALA A 39 6.17 -5.34 -11.43
CA ALA A 39 7.27 -6.00 -12.10
C ALA A 39 6.94 -7.48 -12.34
N ILE A 40 6.85 -7.85 -13.61
CA ILE A 40 6.63 -9.26 -14.03
C ILE A 40 7.93 -9.95 -14.48
N MET A 41 9.04 -9.21 -14.47
CA MET A 41 10.36 -9.70 -14.86
C MET A 41 11.41 -9.07 -13.95
N THR A 42 12.29 -9.91 -13.43
CA THR A 42 13.49 -9.50 -12.71
C THR A 42 14.71 -9.58 -13.62
N LYS A 43 15.77 -8.83 -13.29
CA LYS A 43 17.06 -8.91 -13.99
C LYS A 43 17.60 -10.34 -14.07
N LYS A 44 17.45 -11.12 -12.99
CA LYS A 44 17.88 -12.53 -12.94
C LYS A 44 17.11 -13.39 -13.94
N GLU A 45 15.80 -13.23 -14.01
CA GLU A 45 14.97 -13.94 -14.99
C GLU A 45 15.27 -13.52 -16.42
N ALA A 46 15.51 -12.23 -16.65
CA ALA A 46 15.91 -11.72 -17.95
C ALA A 46 17.21 -12.36 -18.42
N LEU A 47 18.24 -12.38 -17.56
CA LEU A 47 19.52 -13.05 -17.84
C LEU A 47 19.35 -14.55 -18.10
N SER A 48 18.55 -15.23 -17.29
CA SER A 48 18.29 -16.67 -17.45
C SER A 48 17.56 -17.03 -18.74
N LYS A 49 16.84 -16.08 -19.35
CA LYS A 49 16.07 -16.25 -20.59
C LYS A 49 16.69 -15.51 -21.78
N GLU A 50 17.92 -15.01 -21.63
CA GLU A 50 18.65 -14.26 -22.66
C GLU A 50 17.86 -13.05 -23.20
N ILE A 51 17.09 -12.39 -22.33
CA ILE A 51 16.32 -11.20 -22.66
C ILE A 51 17.27 -9.99 -22.68
N ASP A 52 17.60 -9.51 -23.88
CA ASP A 52 18.56 -8.44 -24.13
C ASP A 52 18.01 -7.02 -23.90
N TYR A 53 16.68 -6.88 -23.80
CA TYR A 53 15.99 -5.60 -23.71
C TYR A 53 15.49 -5.27 -22.30
N TYR A 54 15.92 -6.01 -21.28
CA TYR A 54 15.51 -5.74 -19.92
C TYR A 54 16.02 -4.38 -19.42
N GLU A 55 15.11 -3.60 -18.88
CA GLU A 55 15.41 -2.41 -18.09
C GLU A 55 14.73 -2.49 -16.72
N ASP A 56 15.39 -1.94 -15.71
CA ASP A 56 14.81 -1.77 -14.38
C ASP A 56 13.58 -0.83 -14.46
N PRO A 57 12.54 -1.04 -13.62
CA PRO A 57 11.36 -0.19 -13.63
C PRO A 57 11.68 1.30 -13.47
N GLN A 58 11.13 2.14 -14.35
CA GLN A 58 11.33 3.59 -14.31
C GLN A 58 10.07 4.28 -13.81
N ILE A 59 10.13 4.87 -12.63
CA ILE A 59 9.01 5.65 -12.07
C ILE A 59 8.99 7.02 -12.74
N THR A 60 7.91 7.29 -13.49
CA THR A 60 7.72 8.53 -14.27
C THR A 60 6.79 9.51 -13.56
N TYR A 61 6.02 9.05 -12.57
CA TYR A 61 5.15 9.87 -11.75
C TYR A 61 5.02 9.29 -10.36
N ARG A 62 5.16 10.15 -9.34
CA ARG A 62 4.83 9.86 -7.95
C ARG A 62 4.14 11.08 -7.34
N ASN A 63 3.03 10.85 -6.64
CA ASN A 63 2.29 11.94 -6.01
C ASN A 63 1.66 11.49 -4.69
N HIS A 64 1.72 12.37 -3.68
CA HIS A 64 0.90 12.23 -2.49
C HIS A 64 -0.45 12.89 -2.78
N VAL A 65 -1.51 12.09 -2.79
CA VAL A 65 -2.85 12.56 -3.14
C VAL A 65 -3.53 13.17 -1.92
N SER A 66 -3.54 12.46 -0.81
CA SER A 66 -4.16 12.91 0.43
C SER A 66 -3.74 12.08 1.63
N SER A 67 -3.88 12.68 2.82
CA SER A 67 -3.93 11.97 4.10
C SER A 67 -5.37 11.56 4.37
N LEU A 68 -5.58 10.35 4.89
CA LEU A 68 -6.90 9.75 5.09
C LEU A 68 -7.19 9.59 6.58
N THR A 69 -8.38 10.02 7.00
CA THR A 69 -8.92 9.72 8.33
C THR A 69 -9.39 8.27 8.43
N GLY A 70 -9.65 7.78 9.65
CA GLY A 70 -10.29 6.48 9.84
C GLY A 70 -11.63 6.37 9.12
N LYS A 71 -12.45 7.44 9.15
CA LYS A 71 -13.71 7.52 8.39
C LYS A 71 -13.51 7.33 6.89
N ASP A 72 -12.52 8.00 6.30
CA ASP A 72 -12.20 7.86 4.88
C ASP A 72 -11.77 6.41 4.57
N LEU A 73 -10.93 5.83 5.43
CA LEU A 73 -10.45 4.46 5.27
C LEU A 73 -11.58 3.43 5.41
N ILE A 74 -12.54 3.63 6.32
CA ILE A 74 -13.76 2.80 6.44
C ILE A 74 -14.56 2.86 5.14
N HIS A 75 -14.76 4.05 4.57
CA HIS A 75 -15.48 4.20 3.32
C HIS A 75 -14.83 3.41 2.18
N ILE A 76 -13.51 3.54 2.03
CA ILE A 76 -12.72 2.78 1.05
C ILE A 76 -12.82 1.26 1.30
N CYS A 77 -12.68 0.82 2.55
CA CYS A 77 -12.83 -0.61 2.88
C CYS A 77 -14.22 -1.14 2.49
N ASN A 78 -15.27 -0.35 2.72
CA ASN A 78 -16.63 -0.74 2.31
C ASN A 78 -16.78 -0.83 0.79
N GLN A 79 -16.18 0.09 0.03
CA GLN A 79 -16.16 0.00 -1.43
C GLN A 79 -15.42 -1.26 -1.90
N ILE A 80 -14.29 -1.59 -1.29
CA ILE A 80 -13.52 -2.80 -1.60
C ILE A 80 -14.31 -4.07 -1.27
N ILE A 81 -15.02 -4.12 -0.13
CA ILE A 81 -15.88 -5.27 0.22
C ILE A 81 -16.98 -5.45 -0.83
N LYS A 82 -17.64 -4.36 -1.25
CA LYS A 82 -18.64 -4.42 -2.33
C LYS A 82 -18.01 -4.92 -3.63
N TRP A 83 -16.86 -4.37 -4.01
CA TRP A 83 -16.12 -4.77 -5.21
C TRP A 83 -15.67 -6.24 -5.15
N ASN A 84 -15.32 -6.77 -3.97
CA ASN A 84 -14.98 -8.18 -3.76
C ASN A 84 -16.18 -9.12 -3.96
N ASN A 85 -17.38 -8.66 -3.63
CA ASN A 85 -18.61 -9.44 -3.71
C ASN A 85 -19.34 -9.29 -5.06
N ASP A 86 -18.82 -8.45 -5.95
CA ASP A 86 -19.39 -8.25 -7.28
C ASP A 86 -19.16 -9.49 -8.16
N GLU A 87 -20.26 -10.16 -8.52
CA GLU A 87 -20.26 -11.36 -9.34
C GLU A 87 -20.03 -11.05 -10.83
N ASP A 88 -20.33 -9.85 -11.28
CA ASP A 88 -20.13 -9.43 -12.68
C ASP A 88 -18.69 -8.96 -12.94
N ARG A 89 -17.86 -8.98 -11.89
CA ARG A 89 -16.47 -8.57 -11.99
C ARG A 89 -15.68 -9.49 -12.90
N LEU A 90 -15.17 -8.89 -13.99
CA LEU A 90 -14.21 -9.51 -14.90
C LEU A 90 -13.03 -10.10 -14.11
N SER A 91 -12.86 -11.41 -14.25
CA SER A 91 -11.74 -12.14 -13.67
C SER A 91 -10.61 -12.22 -14.71
N PHE A 92 -9.38 -11.94 -14.29
CA PHE A 92 -8.23 -12.26 -15.11
C PHE A 92 -7.99 -13.77 -15.01
N LEU A 93 -8.12 -14.50 -16.14
CA LEU A 93 -7.97 -15.95 -16.20
C LEU A 93 -8.93 -16.75 -15.29
N GLY A 94 -10.13 -16.24 -14.99
CA GLY A 94 -11.07 -16.93 -14.09
C GLY A 94 -10.79 -16.74 -12.59
N ILE A 95 -9.68 -16.10 -12.22
CA ILE A 95 -9.29 -15.90 -10.82
C ILE A 95 -9.76 -14.52 -10.33
N ARG A 96 -10.65 -14.52 -9.34
CA ARG A 96 -11.05 -13.31 -8.61
C ARG A 96 -10.10 -13.09 -7.44
N SER A 97 -9.30 -12.02 -7.49
CA SER A 97 -8.47 -11.62 -6.35
C SER A 97 -9.31 -10.87 -5.31
N THR A 98 -9.37 -11.38 -4.09
CA THR A 98 -10.05 -10.72 -2.96
C THR A 98 -9.04 -9.86 -2.21
N ILE A 99 -9.32 -8.56 -2.07
CA ILE A 99 -8.50 -7.67 -1.24
C ILE A 99 -9.00 -7.78 0.19
N LYS A 100 -8.17 -8.30 1.10
CA LYS A 100 -8.50 -8.44 2.52
C LYS A 100 -8.34 -7.10 3.25
N VAL A 101 -9.44 -6.58 3.78
CA VAL A 101 -9.49 -5.27 4.45
C VAL A 101 -10.11 -5.30 5.85
N ASP A 102 -10.44 -6.48 6.38
CA ASP A 102 -11.19 -6.60 7.65
C ASP A 102 -10.42 -6.03 8.84
N ASP A 103 -9.12 -6.33 8.93
CA ASP A 103 -8.24 -5.82 9.98
C ASP A 103 -7.98 -4.31 9.84
N ILE A 104 -7.81 -3.84 8.60
CA ILE A 104 -7.66 -2.42 8.27
C ILE A 104 -8.93 -1.65 8.66
N LYS A 105 -10.10 -2.19 8.32
CA LYS A 105 -11.40 -1.59 8.65
C LYS A 105 -11.62 -1.57 10.15
N LYS A 106 -11.28 -2.64 10.86
CA LYS A 106 -11.35 -2.69 12.33
C LYS A 106 -10.49 -1.60 12.96
N TYR A 107 -9.24 -1.48 12.53
CA TYR A 107 -8.33 -0.42 12.99
C TYR A 107 -8.90 0.97 12.71
N ALA A 108 -9.46 1.20 11.52
CA ALA A 108 -10.08 2.48 11.17
C ALA A 108 -11.32 2.82 12.02
N ILE A 109 -12.10 1.81 12.45
CA ILE A 109 -13.24 1.98 13.37
C ILE A 109 -12.79 2.40 14.76
N GLU A 110 -11.63 1.90 15.21
CA GLU A 110 -11.03 2.28 16.49
C GLU A 110 -10.45 3.71 16.47
N HIS A 111 -10.22 4.27 15.27
CA HIS A 111 -9.55 5.57 15.04
C HIS A 111 -10.26 6.46 14.00
N PRO A 112 -11.56 6.77 14.15
CA PRO A 112 -12.37 7.35 13.07
C PRO A 112 -11.95 8.76 12.65
N GLU A 113 -11.48 9.59 13.58
CA GLU A 113 -11.07 10.98 13.29
C GLU A 113 -9.56 11.13 13.08
N ASP A 114 -8.77 10.10 13.44
CA ASP A 114 -7.32 10.18 13.33
C ASP A 114 -6.87 10.02 11.88
N ILE A 115 -5.79 10.70 11.50
CA ILE A 115 -5.09 10.39 10.24
C ILE A 115 -4.41 9.03 10.41
N VAL A 116 -4.89 8.03 9.68
CA VAL A 116 -4.46 6.63 9.81
C VAL A 116 -3.75 6.09 8.57
N ALA A 117 -3.88 6.77 7.43
CA ALA A 117 -3.30 6.31 6.16
C ALA A 117 -2.95 7.48 5.24
N ASN A 118 -2.12 7.19 4.23
CA ASN A 118 -1.83 8.10 3.13
C ASN A 118 -2.13 7.43 1.79
N LYS A 119 -2.73 8.19 0.87
CA LYS A 119 -3.00 7.80 -0.51
C LYS A 119 -1.91 8.35 -1.42
N PHE A 120 -1.29 7.46 -2.19
CA PHE A 120 -0.26 7.78 -3.17
C PHE A 120 -0.66 7.29 -4.55
N GLU A 121 -0.24 8.02 -5.58
CA GLU A 121 -0.38 7.63 -6.97
C GLU A 121 0.98 7.47 -7.62
N PHE A 122 1.13 6.37 -8.37
CA PHE A 122 2.35 6.05 -9.09
C PHE A 122 2.07 5.74 -10.55
N ARG A 123 3.00 6.14 -11.42
CA ARG A 123 3.10 5.66 -12.79
C ARG A 123 4.55 5.32 -13.09
N GLY A 124 4.74 4.27 -13.86
CA GLY A 124 6.08 3.87 -14.28
C GLY A 124 6.07 3.00 -15.52
N ILE A 125 7.21 2.90 -16.16
CA ILE A 125 7.47 2.07 -17.33
C ILE A 125 8.14 0.78 -16.84
N PHE A 126 7.57 -0.36 -17.22
CA PHE A 126 8.02 -1.68 -16.80
C PHE A 126 8.33 -2.54 -18.02
N THR A 127 9.42 -3.29 -17.94
CA THR A 127 9.73 -4.35 -18.91
C THR A 127 8.67 -5.46 -18.84
N CYS A 128 8.19 -5.93 -19.99
CA CYS A 128 7.23 -7.01 -20.09
C CYS A 128 7.63 -8.07 -21.13
N TYR A 129 6.96 -9.23 -21.04
CA TYR A 129 7.09 -10.30 -22.04
C TYR A 129 6.24 -9.98 -23.28
N GLY A 130 6.77 -10.28 -24.47
CA GLY A 130 6.03 -10.21 -25.73
C GLY A 130 6.57 -9.17 -26.71
N GLN A 131 5.79 -8.90 -27.77
CA GLN A 131 6.18 -7.97 -28.84
C GLN A 131 6.37 -6.54 -28.34
N LYS A 132 5.50 -6.10 -27.42
CA LYS A 132 5.68 -4.84 -26.70
C LYS A 132 6.65 -5.08 -25.54
N LYS A 133 7.85 -4.50 -25.65
CA LYS A 133 8.95 -4.70 -24.68
C LYS A 133 8.71 -3.97 -23.35
N TYR A 134 8.03 -2.82 -23.40
CA TYR A 134 7.79 -1.95 -22.24
C TYR A 134 6.34 -1.52 -22.17
N THR A 135 5.79 -1.44 -20.97
CA THR A 135 4.41 -1.00 -20.74
C THR A 135 4.33 0.00 -19.59
N GLU A 136 3.44 0.98 -19.72
CA GLU A 136 3.13 1.90 -18.62
C GLU A 136 2.19 1.20 -17.64
N GLN A 137 2.55 1.23 -16.36
CA GLN A 137 1.70 0.77 -15.26
C GLN A 137 1.35 1.94 -14.36
N LYS A 138 0.16 1.87 -13.78
CA LYS A 138 -0.38 2.88 -12.84
C LYS A 138 -0.97 2.18 -11.63
N ALA A 139 -0.86 2.81 -10.46
CA ALA A 139 -1.51 2.35 -9.25
C ALA A 139 -1.85 3.51 -8.31
N THR A 140 -2.93 3.34 -7.57
CA THR A 140 -3.22 4.08 -6.35
C THR A 140 -2.92 3.16 -5.18
N ILE A 141 -1.94 3.53 -4.35
CA ILE A 141 -1.53 2.76 -3.17
C ILE A 141 -1.95 3.52 -1.92
N ILE A 142 -2.66 2.85 -1.02
CA ILE A 142 -2.96 3.37 0.32
C ILE A 142 -2.03 2.67 1.31
N PHE A 143 -1.22 3.46 2.01
CA PHE A 143 -0.33 2.98 3.07
C PHE A 143 -0.95 3.24 4.45
N ILE A 144 -1.12 2.20 5.26
CA ILE A 144 -1.72 2.28 6.60
C ILE A 144 -0.62 2.41 7.64
N LEU A 145 -0.56 3.57 8.30
CA LEU A 145 0.56 4.06 9.11
C LEU A 145 1.01 3.11 10.22
N LYS A 146 0.06 2.49 10.92
CA LYS A 146 0.34 1.68 12.11
C LYS A 146 0.36 0.18 11.86
N LEU A 147 -0.20 -0.28 10.73
CA LEU A 147 -0.33 -1.70 10.43
C LEU A 147 0.78 -2.21 9.50
N ASP A 148 1.59 -1.32 8.90
CA ASP A 148 2.50 -1.65 7.79
C ASP A 148 1.78 -2.45 6.70
N ARG A 149 0.58 -2.00 6.36
CA ARG A 149 -0.31 -2.61 5.38
C ARG A 149 -0.49 -1.67 4.20
N TYR A 150 -0.67 -2.30 3.04
CA TYR A 150 -0.89 -1.61 1.77
C TYR A 150 -2.21 -2.09 1.17
N ILE A 151 -2.92 -1.17 0.54
CA ILE A 151 -4.02 -1.47 -0.37
C ILE A 151 -3.60 -0.98 -1.76
N ASP A 152 -3.45 -1.90 -2.70
CA ASP A 152 -3.42 -1.59 -4.13
C ASP A 152 -4.87 -1.44 -4.60
N LEU A 153 -5.31 -0.20 -4.80
CA LEU A 153 -6.71 0.08 -5.08
C LEU A 153 -7.05 -0.35 -6.53
N PRO A 154 -8.10 -1.16 -6.75
CA PRO A 154 -8.56 -1.54 -8.09
C PRO A 154 -8.87 -0.30 -8.93
N ARG A 155 -8.44 -0.26 -10.20
CA ARG A 155 -8.68 0.89 -11.10
C ARG A 155 -10.13 1.37 -11.14
N ALA A 156 -11.08 0.43 -11.12
CA ALA A 156 -12.52 0.73 -11.08
C ALA A 156 -12.99 1.53 -9.85
N LEU A 157 -12.16 1.71 -8.82
CA LEU A 157 -12.49 2.46 -7.60
C LEU A 157 -11.77 3.82 -7.51
N TRP A 158 -10.98 4.21 -8.52
CA TRP A 158 -10.28 5.51 -8.53
C TRP A 158 -10.12 6.16 -9.90
N GLU A 159 -10.69 5.56 -10.94
CA GLU A 159 -11.05 6.25 -12.19
C GLU A 159 -12.42 6.92 -12.04
#